data_AF-A0A6C2D1E6-F1
#
_entry.id   AF-A0A6C2D1E6-F1
#
_cell.length_a   1.000
_cell.length_b   1.000
_cell.length_c   1.000
_cell.angle_alpha   90.00
_cell.angle_beta   90.00
_cell.angle_gamma   90.00
#
_symmetry.space_group_name_H-M   'P 1'
#
loop_
_entity.id
_entity.type
_entity.pdbx_description
1 polymer ?
#
loop_
_entity_poly.entity_id
_entity_poly.type
_entity_poly.pdbx_seq_one_letter_code
_entity_poly.pdbx_strand_id
1 'polypeptide(L)' 'MLTWIRLRLFKRNIPSEIARARILIQAIDRGGIPLNPARVNAIARDLGLEVSRRAPVEQTIERIRACLQRHSEWHP' A
#
# COMPACT_ATOMS: atom_id res chain seq x y z
N MET A 1 21.08 20.63 -4.58
CA MET A 1 20.24 20.64 -5.79
C MET A 1 19.53 19.30 -5.90
N LEU A 2 18.19 19.31 -5.99
CA LEU A 2 17.29 18.20 -6.37
C LEU A 2 17.28 17.00 -5.38
N THR A 3 16.19 16.64 -4.69
CA THR A 3 15.01 16.06 -5.34
C THR A 3 13.75 16.20 -4.45
N TRP A 4 12.87 17.16 -4.75
CA TRP A 4 11.42 16.97 -4.82
C TRP A 4 10.73 16.44 -3.55
N ILE A 5 10.97 17.14 -2.44
CA ILE A 5 10.02 17.18 -1.32
C ILE A 5 8.81 17.98 -1.84
N ARG A 6 7.89 17.34 -2.55
CA ARG A 6 6.60 17.94 -2.90
C ARG A 6 5.43 17.00 -2.64
N LEU A 7 4.68 17.39 -1.60
CA LEU A 7 3.22 17.43 -1.57
C LEU A 7 2.48 16.16 -2.00
N ARG A 8 2.49 15.12 -1.16
CA ARG A 8 1.39 14.14 -1.11
C ARG A 8 0.82 13.98 0.29
N LEU A 9 0.69 15.11 1.00
CA LEU A 9 0.09 15.10 2.33
C LEU A 9 -1.43 14.94 2.31
N PHE A 10 -2.14 15.15 1.19
CA PHE A 10 -3.61 15.18 1.24
C PHE A 10 -4.30 14.75 -0.06
N LYS A 11 -4.41 13.44 -0.31
CA LYS A 11 -5.55 12.93 -1.08
C LYS A 11 -6.09 11.65 -0.43
N ARG A 12 -6.49 11.81 0.82
CA ARG A 12 -7.13 10.77 1.66
C ARG A 12 -8.52 10.48 1.11
N ASN A 13 -8.58 9.66 0.06
CA ASN A 13 -9.81 9.09 -0.46
C ASN A 13 -9.77 7.60 -0.15
N ILE A 14 -9.81 7.33 1.17
CA ILE A 14 -9.68 6.04 1.84
C ILE A 14 -10.44 4.90 1.14
N PRO A 15 -11.71 5.07 0.70
CA PRO A 15 -12.43 3.96 0.05
C PRO A 15 -11.75 3.48 -1.25
N SER A 16 -11.14 4.40 -2.01
CA SER A 16 -10.44 4.05 -3.26
C SER A 16 -9.07 3.40 -3.03
N GLU A 17 -8.42 3.72 -1.91
CA GLU A 17 -7.09 3.22 -1.54
C GLU A 17 -7.17 1.79 -1.00
N ILE A 18 -8.15 1.52 -0.12
CA ILE A 18 -8.47 0.18 0.36
C ILE A 18 -8.81 -0.76 -0.81
N ALA A 19 -9.63 -0.29 -1.77
CA ALA A 19 -9.98 -1.08 -2.94
C ALA A 19 -8.76 -1.46 -3.80
N ARG A 20 -7.85 -0.50 -4.05
CA ARG A 20 -6.61 -0.75 -4.79
C ARG A 20 -5.69 -1.73 -4.07
N ALA A 21 -5.54 -1.57 -2.76
CA ALA A 21 -4.76 -2.49 -1.95
C ALA A 21 -5.34 -3.91 -1.98
N ARG A 22 -6.67 -4.05 -1.93
CA ARG A 22 -7.34 -5.34 -2.02
C ARG A 22 -7.13 -6.02 -3.38
N ILE A 23 -7.21 -5.26 -4.48
CA ILE A 23 -6.92 -5.77 -5.83
C ILE A 23 -5.46 -6.25 -5.92
N LEU A 24 -4.51 -5.47 -5.37
CA LEU A 24 -3.10 -5.85 -5.33
C LEU A 24 -2.90 -7.18 -4.60
N ILE A 25 -3.43 -7.30 -3.38
CA ILE A 25 -3.28 -8.51 -2.58
C ILE A 25 -3.94 -9.71 -3.25
N GLN A 26 -5.15 -9.57 -3.78
CA GLN A 26 -5.83 -10.65 -4.51
C GLN A 26 -5.05 -11.11 -5.74
N ALA A 27 -4.40 -10.19 -6.47
CA ALA A 27 -3.56 -10.55 -7.60
C ALA A 27 -2.34 -11.37 -7.14
N ILE A 28 -1.73 -11.00 -6.01
CA ILE A 28 -0.59 -11.70 -5.41
C ILE A 28 -0.99 -13.09 -4.91
N ASP A 29 -2.13 -13.19 -4.23
CA ASP A 29 -2.63 -14.47 -3.71
C ASP A 29 -2.99 -15.46 -4.82
N ARG A 30 -3.30 -14.97 -6.02
CA ARG A 30 -3.48 -15.78 -7.24
C ARG A 30 -2.17 -16.17 -7.93
N GLY A 31 -1.02 -15.87 -7.33
CA GLY A 31 0.31 -16.15 -7.87
C GLY A 31 0.92 -15.01 -8.72
N GLY A 32 0.31 -13.82 -8.72
CA GLY A 32 0.83 -12.65 -9.43
C GLY A 32 2.04 -12.05 -8.71
N ILE A 33 3.12 -11.77 -9.46
CA ILE A 33 4.31 -11.14 -8.90
C ILE A 33 4.26 -9.62 -9.18
N PRO A 34 4.40 -8.75 -8.18
CA PRO A 34 4.40 -7.32 -8.40
C PRO A 34 5.66 -6.89 -9.16
N LEU A 35 5.50 -6.59 -10.44
CA LEU A 35 6.58 -6.15 -11.35
C LEU A 35 7.19 -4.78 -10.97
N ASN A 36 6.54 -4.02 -10.09
CA ASN A 36 7.00 -2.70 -9.69
C ASN A 36 6.89 -2.50 -8.16
N PRO A 37 8.00 -2.66 -7.41
CA PRO A 37 8.01 -2.47 -5.96
C PRO A 37 7.73 -1.02 -5.55
N ALA A 38 8.05 -0.03 -6.39
CA ALA A 38 7.71 1.37 -6.10
C ALA A 38 6.20 1.60 -6.10
N ARG A 39 5.44 0.88 -6.93
CA ARG A 39 3.97 0.93 -6.95
C ARG A 39 3.37 0.32 -5.67
N VAL A 40 3.92 -0.79 -5.20
CA VAL A 40 3.53 -1.42 -3.92
C VAL A 40 3.78 -0.43 -2.76
N ASN A 41 4.94 0.21 -2.74
CA ASN A 41 5.27 1.21 -1.73
C ASN A 41 4.37 2.47 -1.80
N ALA A 42 3.92 2.86 -2.99
CA ALA A 42 2.97 3.97 -3.14
C ALA A 42 1.61 3.61 -2.52
N ILE A 43 1.09 2.42 -2.82
CA ILE A 43 -0.17 1.93 -2.25
C ILE A 43 -0.09 1.84 -0.72
N ALA A 44 1.03 1.35 -0.18
CA ALA A 44 1.24 1.33 1.27
C ALA A 44 1.21 2.73 1.88
N ARG A 45 1.87 3.72 1.25
CA ARG A 45 1.85 5.12 1.73
C ARG A 45 0.48 5.75 1.63
N ASP A 46 -0.25 5.47 0.56
CA ASP A 46 -1.63 5.92 0.34
C ASP A 46 -2.56 5.34 1.45
N LEU A 47 -2.34 4.10 1.88
CA LEU A 47 -3.01 3.51 3.07
C LEU A 47 -2.57 4.12 4.43
N GLY A 48 -1.62 5.05 4.43
CA GLY A 48 -1.03 5.61 5.65
C GLY A 48 -0.01 4.70 6.33
N LEU A 49 0.47 3.64 5.66
CA LEU A 49 1.55 2.80 6.16
C LEU A 49 2.91 3.45 5.85
N GLU A 50 3.72 3.62 6.88
CA GLU A 50 5.04 4.21 6.72
C GLU A 50 6.05 3.16 6.21
N VAL A 51 6.41 3.19 4.92
CA VAL A 51 7.31 2.20 4.30
C VAL A 51 8.67 2.80 3.92
N SER A 52 9.74 2.16 4.40
CA SER A 52 11.11 2.53 4.03
C SER A 52 11.39 2.21 2.58
N ARG A 53 12.15 3.07 1.90
CA ARG A 53 12.56 2.86 0.49
C ARG A 53 13.46 1.64 0.30
N ARG A 54 14.11 1.17 1.38
CA ARG A 54 14.98 -0.01 1.40
C ARG A 54 14.28 -1.26 1.93
N ALA A 55 13.01 -1.14 2.36
CA ALA A 55 12.29 -2.30 2.85
C ALA A 55 12.05 -3.29 1.71
N PRO A 56 12.23 -4.60 1.94
CA PRO A 56 11.87 -5.61 0.95
C PRO A 56 10.36 -5.55 0.67
N VAL A 57 10.00 -5.83 -0.58
CA VAL A 57 8.61 -5.70 -1.06
C VAL A 57 7.67 -6.65 -0.32
N GLU A 58 8.14 -7.83 0.07
CA GLU A 58 7.37 -8.83 0.83
C GLU A 58 6.91 -8.28 2.18
N GLN A 59 7.79 -7.64 2.95
CA GLN A 59 7.41 -6.98 4.20
C GLN A 59 6.35 -5.89 3.98
N THR A 60 6.40 -5.21 2.84
CA THR A 60 5.38 -4.20 2.52
C THR A 60 4.03 -4.85 2.22
N ILE A 61 4.03 -5.97 1.49
CA ILE A 61 2.83 -6.76 1.19
C ILE A 61 2.19 -7.25 2.49
N GLU A 62 2.98 -7.79 3.43
CA GLU A 62 2.48 -8.26 4.72
C GLU A 62 1.82 -7.13 5.54
N ARG A 63 2.43 -5.93 5.53
CA ARG A 63 1.84 -4.77 6.22
C ARG A 63 0.54 -4.29 5.59
N ILE A 64 0.43 -4.37 4.26
CA ILE A 64 -0.82 -4.09 3.55
C ILE A 64 -1.89 -5.12 3.96
N ARG A 65 -1.55 -6.43 4.00
CA ARG A 65 -2.47 -7.48 4.44
C ARG A 65 -3.00 -7.22 5.86
N ALA A 66 -2.10 -6.95 6.81
CA ALA A 66 -2.48 -6.64 8.19
C ALA A 66 -3.33 -5.37 8.32
N CYS A 67 -3.11 -4.36 7.46
CA CYS A 67 -3.95 -3.17 7.42
C CYS A 67 -5.37 -3.48 6.91
N LEU A 68 -5.48 -4.30 5.86
CA LEU A 68 -6.78 -4.69 5.30
C LEU A 68 -7.58 -5.57 6.26
N GLN A 69 -6.90 -6.48 6.98
CA GLN A 69 -7.54 -7.32 7.99
C GLN A 69 -8.17 -6.47 9.10
N ARG A 70 -7.41 -5.52 9.67
CA ARG A 70 -7.94 -4.58 10.67
C ARG A 70 -9.12 -3.77 10.14
N HIS A 71 -9.12 -3.40 8.86
CA HIS A 71 -10.24 -2.67 8.25
C HIS A 71 -11.45 -3.58 7.97
N SER A 72 -11.28 -4.89 7.74
CA SER A 72 -12.42 -5.82 7.63
C SER A 72 -13.05 -6.14 8.99
N GLU A 73 -12.24 -6.13 10.05
CA GLU A 73 -12.69 -6.33 11.43
C GLU A 73 -13.37 -5.07 11.98
N TRP A 74 -13.04 -3.90 11.42
CA TRP A 74 -13.71 -2.63 11.70
C TRP A 74 -14.96 -2.49 10.83
N HIS A 75 -16.08 -3.02 11.31
CA HIS A 75 -17.42 -2.79 10.78
C HIS A 75 -18.24 -2.07 11.87
N PRO A 76 -18.45 -0.74 11.81
CA PRO A 76 -19.29 -0.03 12.78
C PRO A 76 -20.76 -0.45 12.71
#